data_AF-A0A0R3TEC3-F1
#
_entry.id   AF-A0A0R3TEC3-F1
#
_cell.length_a   1.000
_cell.length_b   1.000
_cell.length_c   1.000
_cell.angle_alpha   90.00
_cell.angle_beta   90.00
_cell.angle_gamma   90.00
#
_symmetry.space_group_name_H-M   'P 1'
#
loop_
_entity.id
_entity.type
_entity.pdbx_description
1 polymer ?
#
loop_
_entity_poly.entity_id
_entity_poly.type
_entity_poly.pdbx_seq_one_letter_code
_entity_poly.pdbx_strand_id
1 'polypeptide(L)'
;MDLSPPTQGGNIEDIFPFETLCKFFEQVSRLSGVKKKKQIISSFIHKWADKYAQISSSPGSISAGLGSFYPVLRLLLPSSDRARGAFGIGEPSMARILIKAFGLAPKGPDALNLLKHQGSSSSQGIFHRDLADIVQRVLKDHCQNNGTYTITQIHEILDDLARDLTHDGKLAIITRFIRTATILELKWFVRIVSRRDLSLGVGDKVILNCLHPAAVSIWEVTQSLSTVCQRIADIDPKTVLSEEASHKLLRVELFTPFKPMLCARASSAEKICLEYQQLFAGSVDAGLCLEVKYDGERVQLHKSGNNYRFWSRSGREWTASYGGSGDSNHGTLTHRLHDNGLTFASHASDCILDGEMLAFDNRKNRFVTKATGYDVKRARFEDEVAKNKNILPCYIVFDILYLNGQASYYYHFFLCTSREVAISLNRLTVFYLLDYLLGNLS
;
A
#
# COMPACT_ATOMS: atom_id res chain seq x y z
N MET A 1 4.93 -24.35 -4.46
CA MET A 1 6.28 -23.93 -4.86
C MET A 1 6.75 -22.96 -3.81
N ASP A 2 7.79 -23.33 -3.08
CA ASP A 2 8.38 -22.53 -2.01
C ASP A 2 9.02 -21.27 -2.63
N LEU A 3 8.46 -20.09 -2.33
CA LEU A 3 8.88 -18.78 -2.85
C LEU A 3 9.92 -18.12 -1.93
N SER A 4 10.69 -18.94 -1.22
CA SER A 4 11.83 -18.44 -0.45
C SER A 4 12.93 -17.96 -1.41
N PRO A 5 13.33 -16.68 -1.39
CA PRO A 5 14.44 -16.23 -2.23
C PRO A 5 15.73 -16.98 -1.83
N PRO A 6 16.58 -17.35 -2.81
CA PRO A 6 17.78 -18.12 -2.55
C PRO A 6 18.76 -17.31 -1.69
N THR A 7 19.17 -17.88 -0.58
CA THR A 7 20.31 -17.42 0.23
C THR A 7 21.61 -17.87 -0.45
N GLN A 8 22.38 -16.92 -0.99
CA GLN A 8 23.84 -16.79 -0.82
C GLN A 8 24.45 -15.78 -1.81
N GLY A 9 24.90 -14.67 -1.23
CA GLY A 9 25.59 -13.51 -1.81
C GLY A 9 25.44 -12.41 -0.75
N GLY A 10 26.53 -11.88 -0.19
CA GLY A 10 26.43 -10.90 0.90
C GLY A 10 25.70 -9.65 0.40
N ASN A 11 24.57 -9.30 1.02
CA ASN A 11 23.81 -8.14 0.57
C ASN A 11 24.41 -6.87 1.19
N ILE A 12 24.40 -5.75 0.47
CA ILE A 12 25.01 -4.49 0.98
C ILE A 12 24.40 -4.05 2.32
N GLU A 13 23.12 -4.34 2.54
CA GLU A 13 22.39 -4.05 3.78
C GLU A 13 22.95 -4.76 5.01
N ASP A 14 23.64 -5.90 4.83
CA ASP A 14 24.25 -6.67 5.91
C ASP A 14 25.46 -5.95 6.51
N ILE A 15 26.10 -5.08 5.72
CA ILE A 15 27.28 -4.32 6.14
C ILE A 15 27.03 -2.81 6.19
N PHE A 16 25.89 -2.32 5.70
CA PHE A 16 25.58 -0.90 5.65
C PHE A 16 25.08 -0.41 7.03
N PRO A 17 25.79 0.53 7.69
CA PRO A 17 25.38 1.00 9.02
C PRO A 17 24.09 1.84 8.96
N PHE A 18 23.13 1.53 9.83
CA PHE A 18 21.88 2.27 9.97
C PHE A 18 22.12 3.73 10.37
N GLU A 19 23.13 3.99 11.20
CA GLU A 19 23.54 5.36 11.55
C GLU A 19 23.85 6.22 10.31
N THR A 20 24.44 5.63 9.27
CA THR A 20 24.71 6.35 8.00
C THR A 20 23.42 6.74 7.29
N LEU A 21 22.43 5.85 7.28
CA LEU A 21 21.10 6.13 6.73
C LEU A 21 20.38 7.21 7.54
N CYS A 22 20.49 7.16 8.86
CA CYS A 22 19.92 8.16 9.77
C CYS A 22 20.54 9.55 9.58
N LYS A 23 21.87 9.63 9.35
CA LYS A 23 22.56 10.88 8.98
C LYS A 23 22.04 11.43 7.66
N PHE A 24 21.79 10.57 6.67
CA PHE A 24 21.17 10.96 5.42
C PHE A 24 19.75 11.51 5.62
N PHE A 25 18.91 10.84 6.42
CA PHE A 25 17.57 11.36 6.74
C PHE A 25 17.62 12.73 7.43
N GLU A 26 18.55 12.91 8.36
CA GLU A 26 18.77 14.18 9.06
C GLU A 26 19.29 15.29 8.13
N GLN A 27 20.15 14.95 7.17
CA GLN A 27 20.58 15.89 6.13
C GLN A 27 19.41 16.34 5.26
N VAL A 28 18.57 15.39 4.79
CA VAL A 28 17.42 15.69 3.94
C VAL A 28 16.35 16.50 4.69
N SER A 29 16.10 16.19 5.96
CA SER A 29 15.09 16.88 6.77
C SER A 29 15.41 18.36 6.99
N ARG A 30 16.68 18.71 7.19
CA ARG A 30 17.16 20.07 7.42
C ARG A 30 17.18 20.97 6.18
N LEU A 31 17.21 20.38 4.98
CA LEU A 31 17.22 21.15 3.75
C LEU A 31 15.87 21.84 3.51
N SER A 32 15.91 23.05 2.94
CA SER A 32 14.73 23.74 2.42
C SER A 32 14.67 23.60 0.90
N GLY A 33 13.44 23.39 0.38
CA GLY A 33 13.17 23.29 -1.05
C GLY A 33 13.31 21.88 -1.64
N VAL A 34 12.30 21.49 -2.41
CA VAL A 34 12.18 20.14 -3.01
C VAL A 34 13.32 19.83 -3.98
N LYS A 35 13.83 20.82 -4.74
CA LYS A 35 14.90 20.63 -5.72
C LYS A 35 16.20 20.14 -5.08
N LYS A 36 16.63 20.78 -3.97
CA LYS A 36 17.86 20.39 -3.24
C LYS A 36 17.70 18.99 -2.63
N LYS A 37 16.53 18.70 -2.05
CA LYS A 37 16.21 17.38 -1.50
C LYS A 37 16.28 16.28 -2.56
N LYS A 38 15.68 16.50 -3.74
CA LYS A 38 15.76 15.58 -4.89
C LYS A 38 17.20 15.28 -5.28
N GLN A 39 18.08 16.29 -5.34
CA GLN A 39 19.49 16.10 -5.69
C GLN A 39 20.23 15.22 -4.69
N ILE A 40 20.06 15.46 -3.39
CA ILE A 40 20.70 14.67 -2.34
C ILE A 40 20.16 13.23 -2.31
N ILE A 41 18.84 13.05 -2.45
CA ILE A 41 18.22 11.72 -2.52
C ILE A 41 18.73 10.95 -3.74
N SER A 42 18.72 11.58 -4.92
CA SER A 42 19.23 10.95 -6.14
C SER A 42 20.71 10.58 -6.00
N SER A 43 21.54 11.48 -5.46
CA SER A 43 22.96 11.19 -5.23
C SER A 43 23.17 10.02 -4.26
N PHE A 44 22.37 9.91 -3.21
CA PHE A 44 22.44 8.78 -2.28
C PHE A 44 22.07 7.46 -2.97
N ILE A 45 21.01 7.45 -3.77
CA ILE A 45 20.57 6.27 -4.55
C ILE A 45 21.67 5.80 -5.52
N HIS A 46 22.31 6.72 -6.25
CA HIS A 46 23.38 6.35 -7.19
C HIS A 46 24.60 5.80 -6.45
N LYS A 47 25.03 6.45 -5.36
CA LYS A 47 26.14 5.95 -4.53
C LYS A 47 25.87 4.57 -3.93
N TRP A 48 24.61 4.29 -3.58
CA TRP A 48 24.19 2.96 -3.13
C TRP A 48 24.37 1.94 -4.26
N ALA A 49 23.83 2.21 -5.45
CA ALA A 49 23.92 1.32 -6.60
C ALA A 49 25.39 1.06 -7.01
N ASP A 50 26.23 2.11 -7.06
CA ASP A 50 27.65 2.00 -7.37
C ASP A 50 28.39 1.12 -6.36
N LYS A 51 28.11 1.31 -5.06
CA LYS A 51 28.72 0.49 -4.00
C LYS A 51 28.22 -0.96 -4.05
N TYR A 52 26.94 -1.18 -4.38
CA TYR A 52 26.38 -2.51 -4.54
C TYR A 52 27.10 -3.28 -5.66
N ALA A 53 27.31 -2.64 -6.81
CA ALA A 53 28.00 -3.24 -7.96
C ALA A 53 29.44 -3.67 -7.64
N GLN A 54 30.11 -3.03 -6.67
CA GLN A 54 31.47 -3.40 -6.25
C GLN A 54 31.51 -4.62 -5.32
N ILE A 55 30.43 -4.91 -4.60
CA ILE A 55 30.37 -5.97 -3.58
C ILE A 55 29.84 -7.29 -4.16
N SER A 56 28.97 -7.22 -5.17
CA SER A 56 28.28 -8.38 -5.71
C SER A 56 29.11 -9.12 -6.76
N SER A 57 29.72 -10.25 -6.36
CA SER A 57 30.55 -11.09 -7.24
C SER A 57 29.80 -11.82 -8.37
N SER A 58 28.46 -11.86 -8.31
CA SER A 58 27.58 -12.36 -9.37
C SER A 58 26.21 -11.68 -9.24
N PRO A 59 25.71 -10.92 -10.23
CA PRO A 59 24.39 -10.30 -10.16
C PRO A 59 23.31 -11.37 -10.33
N GLY A 60 22.76 -11.85 -9.21
CA GLY A 60 21.46 -12.53 -9.22
C GLY A 60 20.36 -11.54 -9.66
N SER A 61 19.43 -12.03 -10.46
CA SER A 61 18.37 -11.26 -11.16
C SER A 61 17.44 -10.39 -10.29
N ILE A 62 17.57 -10.40 -8.95
CA ILE A 62 16.74 -9.60 -8.04
C ILE A 62 17.51 -8.34 -7.55
N SER A 63 18.80 -8.23 -7.87
CA SER A 63 19.71 -7.39 -7.10
C SER A 63 20.62 -6.49 -7.94
N ALA A 64 20.47 -6.41 -9.26
CA ALA A 64 21.34 -5.55 -10.07
C ALA A 64 20.92 -4.07 -10.00
N GLY A 65 21.92 -3.17 -10.06
CA GLY A 65 21.72 -1.73 -10.22
C GLY A 65 20.82 -1.07 -9.16
N LEU A 66 19.84 -0.30 -9.63
CA LEU A 66 18.90 0.46 -8.80
C LEU A 66 17.91 -0.44 -8.04
N GLY A 67 17.70 -1.69 -8.49
CA GLY A 67 16.82 -2.65 -7.84
C GLY A 67 17.31 -3.04 -6.44
N SER A 68 18.62 -2.99 -6.19
CA SER A 68 19.23 -3.22 -4.88
C SER A 68 18.79 -2.21 -3.80
N PHE A 69 18.11 -1.12 -4.16
CA PHE A 69 17.74 -0.05 -3.23
C PHE A 69 16.52 -0.38 -2.34
N TYR A 70 15.85 -1.53 -2.56
CA TYR A 70 14.63 -1.89 -1.84
C TYR A 70 14.72 -1.81 -0.29
N PRO A 71 15.77 -2.32 0.38
CA PRO A 71 15.90 -2.25 1.84
C PRO A 71 15.92 -0.81 2.36
N VAL A 72 16.60 0.10 1.65
CA VAL A 72 16.57 1.52 1.99
C VAL A 72 15.23 2.15 1.62
N LEU A 73 14.70 1.84 0.45
CA LEU A 73 13.46 2.44 -0.07
C LEU A 73 12.29 2.24 0.90
N ARG A 74 12.15 1.04 1.46
CA ARG A 74 11.08 0.74 2.43
C ARG A 74 11.27 1.43 3.79
N LEU A 75 12.50 1.78 4.19
CA LEU A 75 12.74 2.64 5.36
C LEU A 75 12.52 4.11 5.05
N LEU A 76 12.80 4.54 3.81
CA LEU A 76 12.60 5.90 3.31
C LEU A 76 11.12 6.21 3.07
N LEU A 77 10.31 5.21 2.70
CA LEU A 77 8.88 5.29 2.43
C LEU A 77 8.06 4.34 3.35
N PRO A 78 8.11 4.50 4.68
CA PRO A 78 7.49 3.56 5.62
C PRO A 78 5.95 3.54 5.52
N SER A 79 5.32 4.61 5.05
CA SER A 79 3.89 4.73 4.75
C SER A 79 3.46 3.85 3.58
N SER A 80 4.40 3.54 2.68
CA SER A 80 4.20 2.76 1.46
C SER A 80 4.80 1.35 1.55
N ASP A 81 5.42 0.98 2.68
CA ASP A 81 5.78 -0.42 2.98
C ASP A 81 4.52 -1.24 3.27
N ARG A 82 4.05 -1.97 2.25
CA ARG A 82 2.92 -2.90 2.32
C ARG A 82 3.33 -4.33 2.65
N ALA A 83 4.61 -4.66 2.50
CA ALA A 83 5.13 -6.00 2.79
C ALA A 83 5.15 -6.27 4.30
N ARG A 84 5.33 -5.22 5.11
CA ARG A 84 5.31 -5.31 6.57
C ARG A 84 3.94 -4.93 7.15
N GLY A 85 3.39 -5.83 7.96
CA GLY A 85 2.18 -5.59 8.75
C GLY A 85 2.30 -4.37 9.68
N ALA A 86 1.16 -3.88 10.18
CA ALA A 86 1.12 -2.73 11.10
C ALA A 86 1.78 -3.06 12.45
N PHE A 87 2.58 -2.13 13.00
CA PHE A 87 3.22 -2.33 14.30
C PHE A 87 2.24 -2.24 15.47
N GLY A 88 1.09 -1.58 15.30
CA GLY A 88 0.15 -1.31 16.39
C GLY A 88 0.74 -0.40 17.49
N ILE A 89 1.78 0.37 17.19
CA ILE A 89 2.42 1.32 18.11
C ILE A 89 2.24 2.72 17.53
N GLY A 90 1.32 3.51 18.08
CA GLY A 90 1.26 4.96 17.80
C GLY A 90 2.19 5.76 18.72
N GLU A 91 2.35 7.06 18.48
CA GLU A 91 3.20 7.94 19.32
C GLU A 91 2.90 7.83 20.84
N PRO A 92 1.64 7.80 21.31
CA PRO A 92 1.36 7.66 22.74
C PRO A 92 1.84 6.35 23.34
N SER A 93 1.70 5.25 22.58
CA SER A 93 2.18 3.93 23.00
C SER A 93 3.71 3.87 22.95
N MET A 94 4.33 4.44 21.92
CA MET A 94 5.79 4.53 21.82
C MET A 94 6.38 5.32 23.00
N ALA A 95 5.79 6.47 23.36
CA ALA A 95 6.23 7.26 24.51
C ALA A 95 6.20 6.44 25.82
N ARG A 96 5.11 5.70 26.08
CA ARG A 96 5.01 4.81 27.25
C ARG A 96 6.03 3.68 27.23
N ILE A 97 6.27 3.08 26.06
CA ILE A 97 7.29 2.03 25.91
C ILE A 97 8.67 2.60 26.24
N LEU A 98 9.03 3.78 25.70
CA LEU A 98 10.32 4.41 25.96
C LEU A 98 10.51 4.78 27.43
N ILE A 99 9.48 5.32 28.11
CA ILE A 99 9.52 5.61 29.55
C ILE A 99 9.86 4.34 30.35
N LYS A 100 9.19 3.22 30.03
CA LYS A 100 9.43 1.94 30.71
C LYS A 100 10.81 1.36 30.36
N ALA A 101 11.20 1.41 29.08
CA ALA A 101 12.46 0.84 28.59
C ALA A 101 13.71 1.58 29.12
N PHE A 102 13.64 2.90 29.24
CA PHE A 102 14.71 3.72 29.84
C PHE A 102 14.62 3.83 31.37
N GLY A 103 13.60 3.23 32.00
CA GLY A 103 13.42 3.30 33.46
C GLY A 103 13.16 4.71 33.99
N LEU A 104 12.54 5.59 33.19
CA LEU A 104 12.27 6.96 33.58
C LEU A 104 11.20 7.00 34.67
N ALA A 105 11.36 7.91 35.65
CA ALA A 105 10.36 8.14 36.67
C ALA A 105 9.02 8.55 36.01
N PRO A 106 7.88 7.85 36.24
CA PRO A 106 6.64 8.08 35.49
C PRO A 106 6.05 9.50 35.58
N LYS A 107 6.38 10.22 36.67
CA LYS A 107 5.98 11.62 36.90
C LYS A 107 7.16 12.61 36.80
N GLY A 108 8.32 12.14 36.37
CA GLY A 108 9.51 12.95 36.17
C GLY A 108 9.38 13.88 34.95
N PRO A 109 10.21 14.93 34.87
CA PRO A 109 10.14 15.92 33.79
C PRO A 109 10.28 15.29 32.40
N ASP A 110 11.16 14.30 32.24
CA ASP A 110 11.41 13.62 30.96
C ASP A 110 10.23 12.76 30.51
N ALA A 111 9.66 11.97 31.42
CA ALA A 111 8.45 11.18 31.15
C ALA A 111 7.27 12.09 30.79
N LEU A 112 7.09 13.19 31.51
CA LEU A 112 6.05 14.18 31.21
C LEU A 112 6.29 14.84 29.85
N ASN A 113 7.54 15.20 29.49
CA ASN A 113 7.87 15.76 28.18
C ASN A 113 7.55 14.77 27.05
N LEU A 114 7.86 13.48 27.23
CA LEU A 114 7.54 12.44 26.26
C LEU A 114 6.03 12.22 26.12
N LEU A 115 5.24 12.34 27.19
CA LEU A 115 3.77 12.18 27.15
C LEU A 115 3.03 13.43 26.66
N LYS A 116 3.56 14.63 26.93
CA LYS A 116 2.96 15.93 26.57
C LYS A 116 2.97 16.28 25.08
N HIS A 117 3.46 15.40 24.20
CA HIS A 117 3.23 15.55 22.75
C HIS A 117 1.73 15.55 22.41
N GLN A 118 0.87 15.12 23.34
CA GLN A 118 -0.57 15.25 23.24
C GLN A 118 -1.04 16.66 23.63
N GLY A 119 -1.31 17.49 22.61
CA GLY A 119 -2.19 18.65 22.75
C GLY A 119 -1.47 19.98 22.74
N SER A 120 -1.41 20.59 21.55
CA SER A 120 -1.77 22.00 21.34
C SER A 120 -1.78 22.28 19.84
N SER A 121 -2.97 22.24 19.25
CA SER A 121 -3.31 23.13 18.14
C SER A 121 -3.34 24.55 18.71
N SER A 122 -2.18 25.14 18.98
CA SER A 122 -2.07 26.55 19.34
C SER A 122 -1.15 27.24 18.34
N SER A 123 -1.73 28.28 17.77
CA SER A 123 -1.23 29.16 16.74
C SER A 123 -0.06 30.01 17.24
N GLN A 124 1.13 29.45 17.46
CA GLN A 124 2.38 30.23 17.50
C GLN A 124 3.60 29.38 17.06
N GLY A 125 4.26 29.80 15.98
CA GLY A 125 5.69 29.59 15.76
C GLY A 125 6.16 28.19 15.34
N ILE A 126 6.17 27.93 14.02
CA ILE A 126 7.20 27.20 13.25
C ILE A 126 8.09 26.26 14.09
N PHE A 127 7.66 25.01 14.31
CA PHE A 127 8.43 23.77 14.50
C PHE A 127 7.51 22.77 15.23
N HIS A 128 6.63 22.10 14.49
CA HIS A 128 5.91 20.93 15.01
C HIS A 128 6.95 19.84 15.35
N ARG A 129 7.38 19.75 16.62
CA ARG A 129 8.27 18.69 17.10
C ARG A 129 7.42 17.47 17.39
N ASP A 130 7.47 16.49 16.50
CA ASP A 130 6.88 15.18 16.72
C ASP A 130 7.56 14.45 17.89
N LEU A 131 7.03 13.27 18.26
CA LEU A 131 7.61 12.48 19.37
C LEU A 131 9.11 12.21 19.16
N ALA A 132 9.54 11.98 17.91
CA ALA A 132 10.92 11.69 17.60
C ALA A 132 11.87 12.86 17.90
N ASP A 133 11.50 14.10 17.58
CA ASP A 133 12.29 15.28 17.95
C ASP A 133 12.31 15.51 19.47
N ILE A 134 11.23 15.18 20.18
CA ILE A 134 11.21 15.22 21.64
C ILE A 134 12.14 14.16 22.22
N VAL A 135 12.10 12.93 21.70
CA VAL A 135 13.00 11.83 22.06
C VAL A 135 14.45 12.25 21.89
N GLN A 136 14.82 12.82 20.74
CA GLN A 136 16.18 13.30 20.51
C GLN A 136 16.65 14.30 21.57
N ARG A 137 15.76 15.22 21.98
CA ARG A 137 16.08 16.25 22.97
C ARG A 137 16.18 15.70 24.39
N VAL A 138 15.25 14.82 24.77
CA VAL A 138 15.10 14.31 26.15
C VAL A 138 16.09 13.19 26.45
N LEU A 139 16.35 12.32 25.48
CA LEU A 139 17.12 11.08 25.68
C LEU A 139 18.54 11.14 25.14
N LYS A 140 19.04 12.32 24.75
CA LYS A 140 20.40 12.50 24.19
C LYS A 140 21.51 11.93 25.07
N ASP A 141 21.38 12.08 26.38
CA ASP A 141 22.40 11.68 27.36
C ASP A 141 22.19 10.22 27.85
N HIS A 142 21.15 9.54 27.35
CA HIS A 142 20.79 8.17 27.71
C HIS A 142 21.20 7.12 26.66
N CYS A 143 21.68 7.55 25.49
CA CYS A 143 21.98 6.67 24.36
C CYS A 143 23.49 6.53 24.13
N GLN A 144 23.89 5.53 23.34
CA GLN A 144 25.29 5.35 22.97
C GLN A 144 25.76 6.41 21.95
N ASN A 145 27.07 6.60 21.89
CA ASN A 145 27.69 7.54 20.94
C ASN A 145 27.90 6.94 19.54
N ASN A 146 28.09 5.62 19.44
CA ASN A 146 28.36 4.92 18.17
C ASN A 146 27.31 3.83 17.94
N GLY A 147 26.72 3.81 16.74
CA GLY A 147 25.73 2.81 16.36
C GLY A 147 26.39 1.52 15.88
N THR A 148 25.80 0.38 16.22
CA THR A 148 26.26 -0.94 15.75
C THR A 148 25.30 -1.61 14.78
N TYR A 149 24.13 -1.00 14.53
CA TYR A 149 23.06 -1.62 13.76
C TYR A 149 23.32 -1.51 12.26
N THR A 150 23.11 -2.62 11.56
CA THR A 150 23.06 -2.66 10.09
C THR A 150 21.62 -2.50 9.61
N ILE A 151 21.42 -2.20 8.32
CA ILE A 151 20.06 -2.10 7.75
C ILE A 151 19.31 -3.43 7.89
N THR A 152 19.99 -4.56 7.68
CA THR A 152 19.40 -5.90 7.87
C THR A 152 18.88 -6.08 9.30
N GLN A 153 19.69 -5.77 10.31
CA GLN A 153 19.28 -5.89 11.71
C GLN A 153 18.10 -4.99 12.07
N ILE A 154 18.03 -3.79 11.48
CA ILE A 154 16.86 -2.92 11.65
C ILE A 154 15.61 -3.53 11.02
N HIS A 155 15.73 -4.15 9.85
CA HIS A 155 14.61 -4.87 9.25
C HIS A 155 14.13 -6.04 10.11
N GLU A 156 15.05 -6.84 10.66
CA GLU A 156 14.71 -7.93 11.59
C GLU A 156 13.96 -7.42 12.81
N ILE A 157 14.44 -6.34 13.44
CA ILE A 157 13.77 -5.71 14.58
C ILE A 157 12.37 -5.22 14.22
N LEU A 158 12.21 -4.59 13.04
CA LEU A 158 10.91 -4.12 12.57
C LEU A 158 9.97 -5.30 12.23
N ASP A 159 10.50 -6.38 11.66
CA ASP A 159 9.72 -7.57 11.33
C ASP A 159 9.25 -8.28 12.60
N ASP A 160 10.10 -8.38 13.63
CA ASP A 160 9.73 -8.87 14.96
C ASP A 160 8.64 -8.00 15.60
N LEU A 161 8.75 -6.66 15.52
CA LEU A 161 7.73 -5.74 16.03
C LEU A 161 6.38 -5.85 15.31
N ALA A 162 6.40 -6.18 14.02
CA ALA A 162 5.18 -6.37 13.23
C ALA A 162 4.53 -7.74 13.51
N ARG A 163 5.33 -8.76 13.86
CA ARG A 163 4.87 -10.11 14.18
C ARG A 163 4.29 -10.21 15.59
N ASP A 164 4.90 -9.53 16.57
CA ASP A 164 4.44 -9.56 17.94
C ASP A 164 3.17 -8.71 18.11
N LEU A 165 2.14 -9.27 18.75
CA LEU A 165 0.88 -8.57 19.01
C LEU A 165 0.79 -8.05 20.46
N THR A 166 1.68 -8.52 21.35
CA THR A 166 1.66 -8.21 22.77
C THR A 166 2.40 -6.91 23.09
N HIS A 167 1.95 -6.22 24.13
CA HIS A 167 2.63 -5.00 24.59
C HIS A 167 4.00 -5.33 25.21
N ASP A 168 4.11 -6.41 25.98
CA ASP A 168 5.34 -6.78 26.65
C ASP A 168 6.41 -7.31 25.69
N GLY A 169 6.03 -8.06 24.66
CA GLY A 169 6.95 -8.48 23.60
C GLY A 169 7.52 -7.30 22.83
N LYS A 170 6.67 -6.34 22.42
CA LYS A 170 7.11 -5.08 21.79
C LYS A 170 8.04 -4.26 22.67
N LEU A 171 7.74 -4.18 23.98
CA LEU A 171 8.61 -3.54 24.95
C LEU A 171 9.97 -4.24 25.03
N ALA A 172 10.02 -5.58 25.08
CA ALA A 172 11.27 -6.33 25.14
C ALA A 172 12.13 -6.11 23.89
N ILE A 173 11.52 -6.12 22.70
CA ILE A 173 12.20 -5.85 21.43
C ILE A 173 12.79 -4.43 21.42
N ILE A 174 12.00 -3.41 21.79
CA ILE A 174 12.47 -2.02 21.84
C ILE A 174 13.54 -1.84 22.92
N THR A 175 13.40 -2.48 24.08
CA THR A 175 14.40 -2.45 25.15
C THR A 175 15.73 -3.04 24.68
N ARG A 176 15.71 -4.11 23.88
CA ARG A 176 16.91 -4.67 23.27
C ARG A 176 17.54 -3.69 22.27
N PHE A 177 16.72 -3.05 21.43
CA PHE A 177 17.17 -2.07 20.45
C PHE A 177 17.89 -0.86 21.08
N ILE A 178 17.31 -0.26 22.13
CA ILE A 178 17.87 0.98 22.71
C ILE A 178 19.23 0.81 23.39
N ARG A 179 19.64 -0.42 23.75
CA ARG A 179 20.90 -0.67 24.49
C ARG A 179 22.14 -0.25 23.71
N THR A 180 22.11 -0.40 22.39
CA THR A 180 23.24 -0.09 21.49
C THR A 180 22.89 0.94 20.42
N ALA A 181 21.65 1.47 20.43
CA ALA A 181 21.25 2.52 19.51
C ALA A 181 21.83 3.87 19.92
N THR A 182 22.22 4.67 18.92
CA THR A 182 22.48 6.09 19.10
C THR A 182 21.18 6.88 19.22
N ILE A 183 21.27 8.11 19.74
CA ILE A 183 20.11 9.00 19.81
C ILE A 183 19.52 9.31 18.43
N LEU A 184 20.38 9.36 17.39
CA LEU A 184 19.95 9.64 16.03
C LEU A 184 19.21 8.44 15.42
N GLU A 185 19.70 7.22 15.64
CA GLU A 185 19.02 6.00 15.24
C GLU A 185 17.68 5.85 15.95
N LEU A 186 17.65 6.12 17.26
CA LEU A 186 16.41 6.07 18.04
C LEU A 186 15.37 7.07 17.53
N LYS A 187 15.76 8.31 17.23
CA LYS A 187 14.88 9.32 16.62
C LYS A 187 14.20 8.80 15.36
N TRP A 188 14.99 8.31 14.40
CA TRP A 188 14.45 7.87 13.11
C TRP A 188 13.66 6.57 13.22
N PHE A 189 14.10 5.65 14.07
CA PHE A 189 13.34 4.45 14.41
C PHE A 189 11.96 4.79 14.96
N VAL A 190 11.86 5.77 15.88
CA VAL A 190 10.58 6.24 16.42
C VAL A 190 9.68 6.77 15.31
N ARG A 191 10.18 7.55 14.34
CA ARG A 191 9.37 8.00 13.19
C ARG A 191 8.86 6.85 12.34
N ILE A 192 9.76 5.91 12.00
CA ILE A 192 9.44 4.72 11.19
C ILE A 192 8.34 3.90 11.86
N VAL A 193 8.43 3.66 13.17
CA VAL A 193 7.51 2.78 13.90
C VAL A 193 6.20 3.50 14.25
N SER A 194 6.27 4.69 14.85
CA SER A 194 5.12 5.32 15.48
C SER A 194 4.23 6.14 14.54
N ARG A 195 4.83 6.74 13.50
CA ARG A 195 4.12 7.57 12.51
C ARG A 195 3.99 6.88 11.16
N ARG A 196 4.93 6.00 10.81
CA ARG A 196 5.15 5.50 9.45
C ARG A 196 5.26 6.63 8.43
N ASP A 197 5.84 7.74 8.85
CA ASP A 197 6.16 8.89 8.01
C ASP A 197 7.44 9.53 8.56
N LEU A 198 8.41 9.74 7.68
CA LEU A 198 9.66 10.42 8.01
C LEU A 198 9.52 11.95 8.01
N SER A 199 8.43 12.47 7.44
CA SER A 199 8.11 13.89 7.32
C SER A 199 9.28 14.70 6.71
N LEU A 200 9.95 14.14 5.69
CA LEU A 200 11.08 14.76 5.00
C LEU A 200 10.70 15.96 4.12
N GLY A 201 9.41 16.32 4.03
CA GLY A 201 8.93 17.42 3.18
C GLY A 201 9.04 17.14 1.68
N VAL A 202 9.10 15.86 1.30
CA VAL A 202 9.03 15.36 -0.08
C VAL A 202 8.04 14.20 -0.11
N GLY A 203 7.15 14.17 -1.11
CA GLY A 203 6.16 13.10 -1.23
C GLY A 203 6.74 11.83 -1.86
N ASP A 204 6.09 10.69 -1.62
CA ASP A 204 6.53 9.37 -2.08
C ASP A 204 6.80 9.32 -3.59
N LYS A 205 5.93 9.90 -4.40
CA LYS A 205 6.12 9.99 -5.86
C LYS A 205 7.40 10.73 -6.26
N VAL A 206 7.80 11.74 -5.49
CA VAL A 206 9.04 12.48 -5.73
C VAL A 206 10.25 11.59 -5.45
N ILE A 207 10.21 10.81 -4.38
CA ILE A 207 11.27 9.87 -4.02
C ILE A 207 11.36 8.75 -5.07
N LEU A 208 10.22 8.17 -5.48
CA LEU A 208 10.18 7.17 -6.55
C LEU A 208 10.76 7.72 -7.86
N ASN A 209 10.46 8.96 -8.24
CA ASN A 209 11.07 9.60 -9.41
C ASN A 209 12.58 9.86 -9.25
N CYS A 210 13.11 9.96 -8.03
CA CYS A 210 14.57 10.03 -7.82
C CYS A 210 15.23 8.65 -7.98
N LEU A 211 14.46 7.57 -7.81
CA LEU A 211 14.91 6.19 -8.04
C LEU A 211 14.97 5.88 -9.53
N HIS A 212 13.85 6.03 -10.24
CA HIS A 212 13.77 5.75 -11.69
C HIS A 212 12.56 6.48 -12.32
N PRO A 213 12.64 6.99 -13.57
CA PRO A 213 11.53 7.68 -14.24
C PRO A 213 10.24 6.85 -14.32
N ALA A 214 10.37 5.54 -14.55
CA ALA A 214 9.23 4.61 -14.60
C ALA A 214 8.69 4.17 -13.22
N ALA A 215 9.39 4.47 -12.11
CA ALA A 215 9.05 3.92 -10.79
C ALA A 215 7.65 4.35 -10.31
N VAL A 216 7.22 5.58 -10.62
CA VAL A 216 5.88 6.04 -10.25
C VAL A 216 4.79 5.27 -11.00
N SER A 217 4.98 5.05 -12.30
CA SER A 217 4.02 4.29 -13.12
C SER A 217 3.96 2.82 -12.71
N ILE A 218 5.12 2.20 -12.41
CA ILE A 218 5.16 0.83 -11.86
C ILE A 218 4.47 0.77 -10.50
N TRP A 219 4.70 1.75 -9.62
CA TRP A 219 4.03 1.82 -8.33
C TRP A 219 2.50 1.90 -8.49
N GLU A 220 2.00 2.64 -9.48
CA GLU A 220 0.57 2.76 -9.72
C GLU A 220 -0.08 1.45 -10.14
N VAL A 221 0.64 0.53 -10.79
CA VAL A 221 0.11 -0.79 -11.20
C VAL A 221 0.47 -1.94 -10.26
N THR A 222 1.32 -1.72 -9.26
CA THR A 222 1.79 -2.79 -8.34
C THR A 222 1.57 -2.53 -6.85
N GLN A 223 1.51 -1.27 -6.43
CA GLN A 223 1.50 -0.84 -5.02
C GLN A 223 2.54 -1.58 -4.13
N SER A 224 3.66 -1.99 -4.74
CA SER A 224 4.69 -2.83 -4.12
C SER A 224 6.07 -2.24 -4.38
N LEU A 225 6.75 -1.81 -3.32
CA LEU A 225 8.09 -1.21 -3.42
C LEU A 225 9.13 -2.23 -3.90
N SER A 226 8.99 -3.51 -3.52
CA SER A 226 9.88 -4.57 -4.01
C SER A 226 9.69 -4.80 -5.49
N THR A 227 8.44 -4.86 -5.97
CA THR A 227 8.14 -5.05 -7.39
C THR A 227 8.60 -3.84 -8.21
N VAL A 228 8.48 -2.62 -7.69
CA VAL A 228 9.09 -1.43 -8.32
C VAL A 228 10.58 -1.63 -8.53
N CYS A 229 11.32 -2.00 -7.48
CA CYS A 229 12.76 -2.25 -7.57
C CYS A 229 13.11 -3.39 -8.52
N GLN A 230 12.37 -4.50 -8.49
CA GLN A 230 12.58 -5.65 -9.38
C GLN A 230 12.38 -5.27 -10.85
N ARG A 231 11.30 -4.54 -11.16
CA ARG A 231 10.96 -4.18 -12.55
C ARG A 231 11.93 -3.16 -13.17
N ILE A 232 12.63 -2.37 -12.36
CA ILE A 232 13.63 -1.39 -12.84
C ILE A 232 15.08 -1.90 -12.78
N ALA A 233 15.32 -3.08 -12.17
CA ALA A 233 16.67 -3.52 -11.79
C ALA A 233 17.68 -3.46 -12.96
N ASP A 234 17.23 -3.88 -14.15
CA ASP A 234 18.07 -3.98 -15.36
C ASP A 234 17.74 -2.91 -16.41
N ILE A 235 17.05 -1.84 -16.02
CA ILE A 235 16.67 -0.74 -16.92
C ILE A 235 17.50 0.49 -16.58
N ASP A 236 18.36 0.92 -17.50
CA ASP A 236 19.04 2.20 -17.35
C ASP A 236 17.99 3.33 -17.41
N PRO A 237 17.93 4.22 -16.39
CA PRO A 237 17.03 5.38 -16.36
C PRO A 237 17.03 6.26 -17.61
N LYS A 238 18.09 6.23 -18.42
CA LYS A 238 18.24 7.01 -19.66
C LYS A 238 17.72 6.27 -20.89
N THR A 239 17.38 4.99 -20.77
CA THR A 239 16.94 4.18 -21.91
C THR A 239 15.50 4.53 -22.27
N VAL A 240 15.27 4.80 -23.56
CA VAL A 240 13.93 4.89 -24.12
C VAL A 240 13.46 3.47 -24.40
N LEU A 241 12.40 3.05 -23.71
CA LEU A 241 11.82 1.72 -23.88
C LEU A 241 10.98 1.67 -25.15
N SER A 242 10.94 0.49 -25.79
CA SER A 242 9.94 0.23 -26.83
C SER A 242 8.54 0.23 -26.22
N GLU A 243 7.51 0.29 -27.07
CA GLU A 243 6.11 0.22 -26.64
C GLU A 243 5.82 -1.12 -25.93
N GLU A 244 6.30 -2.24 -26.49
CA GLU A 244 6.12 -3.58 -25.92
C GLU A 244 6.83 -3.73 -24.57
N ALA A 245 8.05 -3.20 -24.46
CA ALA A 245 8.81 -3.21 -23.22
C ALA A 245 8.11 -2.36 -22.14
N SER A 246 7.58 -1.20 -22.52
CA SER A 246 6.80 -0.32 -21.64
C SER A 246 5.51 -1.00 -21.18
N HIS A 247 4.79 -1.68 -22.07
CA HIS A 247 3.59 -2.44 -21.74
C HIS A 247 3.88 -3.58 -20.77
N LYS A 248 4.95 -4.35 -21.01
CA LYS A 248 5.39 -5.39 -20.08
C LYS A 248 5.74 -4.82 -18.71
N LEU A 249 6.43 -3.68 -18.68
CA LEU A 249 6.83 -3.00 -17.46
C LEU A 249 5.65 -2.48 -16.63
N LEU A 250 4.59 -2.01 -17.29
CA LEU A 250 3.42 -1.40 -16.67
C LEU A 250 2.21 -2.33 -16.59
N ARG A 251 2.41 -3.63 -16.83
CA ARG A 251 1.34 -4.63 -16.77
C ARG A 251 0.79 -4.78 -15.36
N VAL A 252 -0.54 -4.76 -15.24
CA VAL A 252 -1.28 -5.20 -14.05
C VAL A 252 -1.21 -6.72 -13.97
N GLU A 253 -0.84 -7.23 -12.79
CA GLU A 253 -0.63 -8.66 -12.57
C GLU A 253 -1.67 -9.23 -11.59
N LEU A 254 -1.98 -10.50 -11.79
CA LEU A 254 -2.88 -11.21 -10.90
C LEU A 254 -2.32 -11.22 -9.47
N PHE A 255 -3.23 -11.10 -8.50
CA PHE A 255 -2.92 -10.95 -7.08
C PHE A 255 -1.97 -9.81 -6.67
N THR A 256 -1.77 -8.82 -7.53
CA THR A 256 -1.01 -7.60 -7.22
C THR A 256 -1.95 -6.40 -7.25
N PRO A 257 -2.14 -5.67 -6.13
CA PRO A 257 -3.04 -4.51 -6.11
C PRO A 257 -2.50 -3.37 -6.97
N PHE A 258 -3.41 -2.63 -7.60
CA PHE A 258 -3.08 -1.40 -8.32
C PHE A 258 -3.78 -0.20 -7.67
N LYS A 259 -3.44 1.00 -8.11
CA LYS A 259 -4.10 2.23 -7.71
C LYS A 259 -5.33 2.45 -8.60
N PRO A 260 -6.56 2.43 -8.07
CA PRO A 260 -7.75 2.59 -8.90
C PRO A 260 -7.79 3.95 -9.59
N MET A 261 -8.37 3.98 -10.79
CA MET A 261 -8.68 5.22 -11.50
C MET A 261 -9.60 6.11 -10.64
N LEU A 262 -9.33 7.43 -10.65
CA LEU A 262 -10.10 8.39 -9.89
C LEU A 262 -10.97 9.24 -10.82
N CYS A 263 -12.17 9.60 -10.35
CA CYS A 263 -13.06 10.51 -11.04
C CYS A 263 -12.73 11.97 -10.64
N ALA A 264 -12.50 12.83 -11.63
CA ALA A 264 -12.38 14.26 -11.42
C ALA A 264 -13.74 14.88 -11.09
N ARG A 265 -13.77 15.93 -10.26
CA ARG A 265 -15.02 16.64 -9.96
C ARG A 265 -15.36 17.58 -11.11
N ALA A 266 -16.51 17.36 -11.74
CA ALA A 266 -17.12 18.32 -12.64
C ALA A 266 -18.12 19.22 -11.90
N SER A 267 -18.18 20.49 -12.29
CA SER A 267 -19.08 21.50 -11.72
C SER A 267 -20.46 21.53 -12.39
N SER A 268 -20.56 21.02 -13.62
CA SER A 268 -21.81 20.96 -14.40
C SER A 268 -21.72 19.88 -15.47
N ALA A 269 -22.87 19.43 -15.98
CA ALA A 269 -22.93 18.52 -17.12
C ALA A 269 -22.32 19.16 -18.39
N GLU A 270 -22.54 20.46 -18.61
CA GLU A 270 -21.94 21.20 -19.72
C GLU A 270 -20.41 21.13 -19.71
N LYS A 271 -19.79 21.31 -18.54
CA LYS A 271 -18.33 21.19 -18.40
C LYS A 271 -17.84 19.80 -18.79
N ILE A 272 -18.57 18.73 -18.42
CA ILE A 272 -18.24 17.37 -18.84
C ILE A 272 -18.29 17.25 -20.37
N CYS A 273 -19.35 17.75 -21.00
CA CYS A 273 -19.49 17.72 -22.46
C CYS A 273 -18.38 18.50 -23.17
N LEU A 274 -18.01 19.68 -22.66
CA LEU A 274 -16.94 20.51 -23.23
C LEU A 274 -15.56 19.85 -23.09
N GLU A 275 -15.22 19.36 -21.89
CA GLU A 275 -13.95 18.64 -21.67
C GLU A 275 -13.89 17.37 -22.53
N TYR A 276 -15.00 16.65 -22.63
CA TYR A 276 -15.13 15.49 -23.50
C TYR A 276 -14.89 15.84 -24.98
N GLN A 277 -15.58 16.86 -25.50
CA GLN A 277 -15.39 17.34 -26.88
C GLN A 277 -13.94 17.76 -27.15
N GLN A 278 -13.27 18.39 -26.18
CA GLN A 278 -11.87 18.79 -26.30
C GLN A 278 -10.92 17.58 -26.32
N LEU A 279 -11.13 16.60 -25.46
CA LEU A 279 -10.27 15.42 -25.33
C LEU A 279 -10.43 14.43 -26.50
N PHE A 280 -11.65 14.30 -27.02
CA PHE A 280 -12.00 13.34 -28.07
C PHE A 280 -12.31 14.03 -29.41
N ALA A 281 -11.84 15.27 -29.60
CA ALA A 281 -11.98 15.99 -30.87
C ALA A 281 -11.36 15.17 -32.01
N GLY A 282 -12.18 14.79 -33.00
CA GLY A 282 -11.74 13.99 -34.15
C GLY A 282 -11.84 12.47 -33.95
N SER A 283 -12.29 11.98 -32.80
CA SER A 283 -12.65 10.57 -32.60
C SER A 283 -14.06 10.31 -33.13
N VAL A 284 -14.20 9.35 -34.05
CA VAL A 284 -15.48 9.06 -34.74
C VAL A 284 -16.41 8.15 -33.91
N ASP A 285 -15.84 7.38 -32.95
CA ASP A 285 -16.57 6.35 -32.18
C ASP A 285 -16.54 6.54 -30.66
N ALA A 286 -16.12 7.71 -30.17
CA ALA A 286 -16.20 7.97 -28.74
C ALA A 286 -17.65 8.29 -28.36
N GLY A 287 -18.24 7.51 -27.44
CA GLY A 287 -19.49 7.85 -26.75
C GLY A 287 -19.23 8.20 -25.29
N LEU A 288 -20.07 9.06 -24.69
CA LEU A 288 -20.03 9.33 -23.25
C LEU A 288 -20.97 8.37 -22.52
N CYS A 289 -20.41 7.58 -21.61
CA CYS A 289 -21.12 6.56 -20.86
C CYS A 289 -21.43 7.11 -19.42
N LEU A 290 -22.73 7.21 -19.06
CA LEU A 290 -23.22 7.71 -17.76
C LEU A 290 -23.56 6.56 -16.79
N GLU A 291 -23.03 6.58 -15.57
CA GLU A 291 -23.25 5.52 -14.56
C GLU A 291 -23.71 6.07 -13.22
N VAL A 292 -24.44 5.23 -12.49
CA VAL A 292 -24.81 5.53 -11.12
C VAL A 292 -23.55 5.48 -10.25
N LYS A 293 -23.25 6.58 -9.57
CA LYS A 293 -22.19 6.60 -8.56
C LYS A 293 -22.70 5.98 -7.26
N TYR A 294 -22.33 4.73 -7.02
CA TYR A 294 -22.59 4.06 -5.76
C TYR A 294 -21.78 4.66 -4.60
N ASP A 295 -22.34 4.63 -3.39
CA ASP A 295 -21.71 5.13 -2.16
C ASP A 295 -21.33 3.96 -1.24
N GLY A 296 -20.32 3.21 -1.65
CA GLY A 296 -19.82 2.02 -0.96
C GLY A 296 -18.33 2.10 -0.71
N GLU A 297 -17.71 0.95 -0.48
CA GLU A 297 -16.26 0.85 -0.39
C GLU A 297 -15.72 0.33 -1.71
N ARG A 298 -14.90 1.12 -2.40
CA ARG A 298 -14.19 0.67 -3.60
C ARG A 298 -13.32 -0.54 -3.27
N VAL A 299 -13.53 -1.64 -3.99
CA VAL A 299 -12.86 -2.92 -3.81
C VAL A 299 -12.35 -3.42 -5.15
N GLN A 300 -11.09 -3.86 -5.19
CA GLN A 300 -10.52 -4.62 -6.28
C GLN A 300 -10.61 -6.10 -5.93
N LEU A 301 -11.19 -6.91 -6.81
CA LEU A 301 -11.29 -8.36 -6.67
C LEU A 301 -10.38 -9.04 -7.68
N HIS A 302 -9.46 -9.88 -7.21
CA HIS A 302 -8.65 -10.74 -8.07
C HIS A 302 -9.06 -12.19 -7.82
N LYS A 303 -9.32 -12.94 -8.88
CA LYS A 303 -9.68 -14.36 -8.86
C LYS A 303 -8.66 -15.16 -9.66
N SER A 304 -8.24 -16.30 -9.12
CA SER A 304 -7.56 -17.35 -9.89
C SER A 304 -8.07 -18.72 -9.47
N GLY A 305 -8.83 -19.38 -10.34
CA GLY A 305 -9.55 -20.61 -9.99
C GLY A 305 -10.43 -20.39 -8.75
N ASN A 306 -10.10 -21.10 -7.67
CA ASN A 306 -10.83 -21.04 -6.39
C ASN A 306 -10.23 -20.03 -5.41
N ASN A 307 -9.12 -19.37 -5.75
CA ASN A 307 -8.45 -18.39 -4.91
C ASN A 307 -8.95 -16.98 -5.20
N TYR A 308 -9.25 -16.23 -4.15
CA TYR A 308 -9.75 -14.86 -4.23
C TYR A 308 -8.95 -13.95 -3.32
N ARG A 309 -8.68 -12.73 -3.79
CA ARG A 309 -8.08 -11.68 -2.96
C ARG A 309 -8.77 -10.35 -3.21
N PHE A 310 -8.87 -9.56 -2.16
CA PHE A 310 -9.63 -8.31 -2.15
C PHE A 310 -8.76 -7.18 -1.62
N TRP A 311 -8.73 -6.04 -2.32
CA TRP A 311 -8.02 -4.85 -1.87
C TRP A 311 -8.93 -3.63 -1.83
N SER A 312 -8.67 -2.76 -0.85
CA SER A 312 -9.29 -1.45 -0.77
C SER A 312 -8.75 -0.49 -1.83
N ARG A 313 -9.39 0.67 -1.96
CA ARG A 313 -8.85 1.84 -2.69
C ARG A 313 -7.39 2.20 -2.36
N SER A 314 -6.96 2.00 -1.11
CA SER A 314 -5.61 2.34 -0.63
C SER A 314 -4.63 1.17 -0.71
N GLY A 315 -5.02 0.05 -1.33
CA GLY A 315 -4.20 -1.15 -1.45
C GLY A 315 -4.11 -1.96 -0.15
N ARG A 316 -5.03 -1.76 0.81
CA ARG A 316 -5.10 -2.60 2.02
C ARG A 316 -5.84 -3.88 1.69
N GLU A 317 -5.25 -5.02 2.02
CA GLU A 317 -5.89 -6.31 1.80
C GLU A 317 -7.05 -6.57 2.77
N TRP A 318 -8.20 -6.97 2.23
CA TRP A 318 -9.45 -7.32 2.91
C TRP A 318 -9.89 -8.77 2.67
N THR A 319 -8.99 -9.61 2.14
CA THR A 319 -9.27 -11.02 1.82
C THR A 319 -9.83 -11.80 3.01
N ALA A 320 -9.32 -11.55 4.22
CA ALA A 320 -9.82 -12.19 5.44
C ALA A 320 -11.32 -11.92 5.67
N SER A 321 -11.79 -10.71 5.38
CA SER A 321 -13.20 -10.28 5.54
C SER A 321 -14.15 -10.93 4.55
N TYR A 322 -13.77 -11.01 3.28
CA TYR A 322 -14.65 -11.46 2.21
C TYR A 322 -14.54 -12.96 1.94
N GLY A 323 -13.41 -13.58 2.25
CA GLY A 323 -13.12 -15.01 2.07
C GLY A 323 -12.04 -15.23 1.01
N GLY A 324 -11.02 -16.03 1.30
CA GLY A 324 -9.90 -16.27 0.38
C GLY A 324 -10.09 -17.44 -0.58
N SER A 325 -11.05 -18.32 -0.30
CA SER A 325 -11.30 -19.53 -1.10
C SER A 325 -12.78 -19.70 -1.40
N GLY A 326 -13.09 -20.06 -2.64
CA GLY A 326 -14.43 -20.38 -3.12
C GLY A 326 -15.06 -21.59 -2.44
N ASP A 327 -14.25 -22.60 -2.13
CA ASP A 327 -14.70 -23.86 -1.50
C ASP A 327 -14.85 -23.75 0.02
N SER A 328 -14.51 -22.59 0.59
CA SER A 328 -14.55 -22.36 2.03
C SER A 328 -15.80 -21.59 2.42
N ASN A 329 -16.48 -22.02 3.49
CA ASN A 329 -17.54 -21.22 4.14
C ASN A 329 -16.98 -20.03 4.96
N HIS A 330 -15.69 -19.73 4.80
CA HIS A 330 -14.99 -18.65 5.49
C HIS A 330 -15.18 -17.32 4.72
N GLY A 331 -15.44 -16.25 5.47
CA GLY A 331 -15.69 -14.94 4.91
C GLY A 331 -17.17 -14.66 4.62
N THR A 332 -17.43 -13.44 4.15
CA THR A 332 -18.79 -12.90 4.01
C THR A 332 -19.36 -12.96 2.59
N LEU A 333 -18.53 -13.19 1.57
CA LEU A 333 -18.90 -13.02 0.17
C LEU A 333 -18.44 -14.16 -0.75
N THR A 334 -17.20 -14.63 -0.63
CA THR A 334 -16.53 -15.46 -1.64
C THR A 334 -17.23 -16.79 -1.93
N HIS A 335 -17.68 -17.52 -0.91
CA HIS A 335 -18.45 -18.75 -1.14
C HIS A 335 -19.70 -18.51 -2.01
N ARG A 336 -20.42 -17.39 -1.82
CA ARG A 336 -21.62 -17.07 -2.62
C ARG A 336 -21.28 -16.66 -4.06
N LEU A 337 -20.11 -16.04 -4.25
CA LEU A 337 -19.59 -15.73 -5.58
C LEU A 337 -19.21 -17.00 -6.35
N HIS A 338 -18.72 -18.02 -5.63
CA HIS A 338 -18.14 -19.22 -6.24
C HIS A 338 -19.18 -20.33 -6.44
N ASP A 339 -19.94 -20.65 -5.40
CA ASP A 339 -20.87 -21.80 -5.31
C ASP A 339 -22.08 -21.66 -6.24
N ASN A 340 -22.43 -20.43 -6.64
CA ASN A 340 -23.62 -20.24 -7.45
C ASN A 340 -23.46 -20.65 -8.91
N GLY A 341 -22.26 -20.99 -9.39
CA GLY A 341 -21.98 -21.44 -10.77
C GLY A 341 -22.40 -20.48 -11.90
N LEU A 342 -22.97 -19.33 -11.53
CA LEU A 342 -23.63 -18.36 -12.38
C LEU A 342 -22.95 -16.99 -12.31
N THR A 343 -22.15 -16.69 -11.27
CA THR A 343 -21.43 -15.40 -11.20
C THR A 343 -20.31 -15.30 -12.22
N PHE A 344 -19.56 -16.40 -12.41
CA PHE A 344 -18.44 -16.45 -13.33
C PHE A 344 -18.76 -17.44 -14.44
N ALA A 345 -18.58 -17.01 -15.69
CA ALA A 345 -18.66 -17.92 -16.83
C ALA A 345 -17.64 -19.06 -16.67
N SER A 346 -17.97 -20.25 -17.18
CA SER A 346 -17.15 -21.46 -17.02
C SER A 346 -15.71 -21.30 -17.53
N HIS A 347 -15.49 -20.44 -18.52
CA HIS A 347 -14.18 -20.15 -19.08
C HIS A 347 -13.44 -19.01 -18.35
N ALA A 348 -14.06 -18.27 -17.42
CA ALA A 348 -13.43 -17.19 -16.67
C ALA A 348 -12.65 -17.72 -15.45
N SER A 349 -11.47 -18.31 -15.69
CA SER A 349 -10.63 -18.89 -14.64
C SER A 349 -9.94 -17.81 -13.80
N ASP A 350 -9.36 -16.81 -14.48
CA ASP A 350 -8.58 -15.74 -13.85
C ASP A 350 -9.11 -14.37 -14.23
N CYS A 351 -9.40 -13.51 -13.25
CA CYS A 351 -9.84 -12.14 -13.55
C CYS A 351 -9.44 -11.11 -12.49
N ILE A 352 -9.41 -9.85 -12.92
CA ILE A 352 -9.30 -8.68 -12.04
C ILE A 352 -10.50 -7.77 -12.31
N LEU A 353 -11.31 -7.56 -11.29
CA LEU A 353 -12.52 -6.73 -11.33
C LEU A 353 -12.36 -5.52 -10.42
N ASP A 354 -12.80 -4.36 -10.87
CA ASP A 354 -12.91 -3.15 -10.05
C ASP A 354 -14.38 -2.83 -9.81
N GLY A 355 -14.74 -2.59 -8.56
CA GLY A 355 -16.12 -2.49 -8.14
C GLY A 355 -16.33 -1.73 -6.84
N GLU A 356 -17.58 -1.54 -6.49
CA GLU A 356 -18.03 -0.91 -5.25
C GLU A 356 -18.71 -1.96 -4.36
N MET A 357 -18.22 -2.12 -3.14
CA MET A 357 -18.82 -2.97 -2.12
C MET A 357 -19.88 -2.18 -1.34
N LEU A 358 -21.11 -2.69 -1.34
CA LEU A 358 -22.26 -2.12 -0.64
C LEU A 358 -22.80 -3.10 0.40
N ALA A 359 -23.53 -2.56 1.36
CA ALA A 359 -24.37 -3.34 2.26
C ALA A 359 -25.79 -3.43 1.67
N PHE A 360 -26.34 -4.63 1.56
CA PHE A 360 -27.66 -4.87 1.00
C PHE A 360 -28.57 -5.54 2.02
N ASP A 361 -29.70 -4.89 2.35
CA ASP A 361 -30.73 -5.45 3.24
C ASP A 361 -31.70 -6.31 2.42
N ASN A 362 -31.55 -7.63 2.53
CA ASN A 362 -32.36 -8.60 1.80
C ASN A 362 -33.84 -8.59 2.21
N ARG A 363 -34.18 -8.13 3.42
CA ARG A 363 -35.60 -8.03 3.84
C ARG A 363 -36.28 -6.82 3.21
N LYS A 364 -35.56 -5.71 3.12
CA LYS A 364 -36.09 -4.46 2.57
C LYS A 364 -35.80 -4.27 1.08
N ASN A 365 -35.07 -5.22 0.47
CA ASN A 365 -34.65 -5.21 -0.92
C ASN A 365 -34.01 -3.88 -1.34
N ARG A 366 -33.09 -3.36 -0.51
CA ARG A 366 -32.47 -2.05 -0.73
C ARG A 366 -31.05 -1.97 -0.18
N PHE A 367 -30.25 -1.06 -0.74
CA PHE A 367 -28.94 -0.71 -0.20
C PHE A 367 -29.06 -0.01 1.14
N VAL A 368 -28.14 -0.33 2.04
CA VAL A 368 -27.96 0.34 3.32
C VAL A 368 -26.94 1.46 3.13
N THR A 369 -27.29 2.66 3.58
CA THR A 369 -26.42 3.82 3.47
C THR A 369 -25.31 3.76 4.53
N LYS A 370 -24.12 4.28 4.22
CA LYS A 370 -23.01 4.33 5.18
C LYS A 370 -23.32 5.10 6.46
N ALA A 371 -24.24 6.06 6.39
CA ALA A 371 -24.67 6.87 7.52
C ALA A 371 -25.27 6.04 8.67
N THR A 372 -25.66 4.78 8.44
CA THR A 372 -26.17 3.90 9.51
C THR A 372 -25.08 3.24 10.35
N GLY A 373 -23.79 3.50 10.06
CA GLY A 373 -22.65 2.96 10.82
C GLY A 373 -22.33 1.49 10.55
N TYR A 374 -22.94 0.89 9.52
CA TYR A 374 -22.65 -0.51 9.15
C TYR A 374 -21.33 -0.60 8.38
N ASP A 375 -20.37 -1.36 8.92
CA ASP A 375 -19.08 -1.61 8.28
C ASP A 375 -19.11 -2.97 7.56
N VAL A 376 -19.21 -2.92 6.22
CA VAL A 376 -19.19 -4.09 5.32
C VAL A 376 -17.93 -4.95 5.49
N LYS A 377 -16.85 -4.41 6.09
CA LYS A 377 -15.56 -5.09 6.28
C LYS A 377 -15.56 -6.01 7.51
N ARG A 378 -16.38 -5.69 8.52
CA ARG A 378 -16.30 -6.28 9.86
C ARG A 378 -17.40 -7.29 10.19
N ALA A 379 -18.35 -7.50 9.28
CA ALA A 379 -19.60 -8.23 9.53
C ALA A 379 -19.47 -9.68 10.06
N ARG A 380 -18.26 -10.24 10.27
CA ARG A 380 -18.04 -11.56 10.88
C ARG A 380 -16.86 -11.70 11.84
N PHE A 381 -16.03 -10.68 12.08
CA PHE A 381 -14.77 -10.92 12.83
C PHE A 381 -14.90 -10.89 14.35
N GLU A 382 -15.88 -10.21 14.92
CA GLU A 382 -16.12 -10.17 16.36
C GLU A 382 -17.45 -9.46 16.57
N ASP A 383 -18.55 -10.22 16.60
CA ASP A 383 -19.80 -9.79 17.25
C ASP A 383 -20.72 -11.02 17.36
N GLU A 384 -20.85 -11.53 18.58
CA GLU A 384 -21.88 -12.49 19.02
C GLU A 384 -23.31 -11.94 18.93
N VAL A 385 -23.58 -10.95 18.08
CA VAL A 385 -24.92 -10.40 17.94
C VAL A 385 -25.34 -10.48 16.49
N ALA A 386 -26.06 -11.56 16.23
CA ALA A 386 -27.03 -11.76 15.18
C ALA A 386 -28.09 -10.63 15.10
N LYS A 387 -27.68 -9.37 14.93
CA LYS A 387 -28.62 -8.24 14.81
C LYS A 387 -29.06 -8.00 13.37
N ASN A 388 -28.37 -8.50 12.34
CA ASN A 388 -28.85 -8.41 10.96
C ASN A 388 -28.25 -9.47 10.02
N LYS A 389 -28.62 -10.75 10.18
CA LYS A 389 -28.34 -11.82 9.18
C LYS A 389 -28.84 -11.48 7.76
N ASN A 390 -29.71 -10.49 7.63
CA ASN A 390 -30.30 -10.08 6.36
C ASN A 390 -29.48 -9.01 5.62
N ILE A 391 -28.50 -8.38 6.28
CA ILE A 391 -27.61 -7.43 5.61
C ILE A 391 -26.40 -8.20 5.11
N LEU A 392 -26.22 -8.19 3.79
CA LEU A 392 -25.20 -8.97 3.11
C LEU A 392 -24.31 -8.05 2.25
N PRO A 393 -23.01 -8.33 2.12
CA PRO A 393 -22.17 -7.61 1.16
C PRO A 393 -22.67 -7.86 -0.26
N CYS A 394 -22.76 -6.78 -1.04
CA CYS A 394 -23.17 -6.73 -2.44
C CYS A 394 -22.06 -6.02 -3.22
N TYR A 395 -21.44 -6.69 -4.17
CA TYR A 395 -20.33 -6.13 -4.93
C TYR A 395 -20.81 -5.76 -6.33
N ILE A 396 -20.77 -4.47 -6.66
CA ILE A 396 -21.16 -3.95 -7.96
C ILE A 396 -19.91 -3.67 -8.76
N VAL A 397 -19.71 -4.40 -9.85
CA VAL A 397 -18.55 -4.23 -10.73
C VAL A 397 -18.88 -3.24 -11.83
N PHE A 398 -17.95 -2.34 -12.13
CA PHE A 398 -18.04 -1.41 -13.25
C PHE A 398 -16.80 -1.47 -14.16
N ASP A 399 -15.78 -2.28 -13.84
CA ASP A 399 -14.59 -2.41 -14.69
C ASP A 399 -13.95 -3.82 -14.60
N ILE A 400 -13.31 -4.25 -15.69
CA ILE A 400 -12.52 -5.49 -15.78
C ILE A 400 -11.15 -5.21 -16.40
N LEU A 401 -10.11 -5.56 -15.65
CA LEU A 401 -8.74 -5.15 -15.98
C LEU A 401 -7.88 -6.30 -16.50
N TYR A 402 -8.30 -7.53 -16.24
CA TYR A 402 -7.59 -8.75 -16.62
C TYR A 402 -8.57 -9.90 -16.75
N LEU A 403 -8.40 -10.73 -17.78
CA LEU A 403 -9.15 -11.95 -18.00
C LEU A 403 -8.26 -13.01 -18.68
N ASN A 404 -8.08 -14.17 -18.03
CA ASN A 404 -7.41 -15.36 -18.59
C ASN A 404 -6.06 -15.09 -19.30
N GLY A 405 -5.18 -14.30 -18.68
CA GLY A 405 -3.87 -13.96 -19.25
C GLY A 405 -3.86 -12.69 -20.10
N GLN A 406 -5.02 -12.19 -20.52
CA GLN A 406 -5.13 -10.95 -21.28
C GLN A 406 -5.37 -9.78 -20.34
N ALA A 407 -4.46 -8.80 -20.33
CA ALA A 407 -4.65 -7.53 -19.62
C ALA A 407 -5.41 -6.56 -20.53
N SER A 408 -6.37 -5.83 -19.95
CA SER A 408 -7.29 -4.91 -20.65
C SER A 408 -6.60 -3.82 -21.49
N TYR A 409 -5.33 -3.48 -21.22
CA TYR A 409 -4.57 -2.52 -22.07
C TYR A 409 -4.54 -2.92 -23.56
N TYR A 410 -4.68 -4.20 -23.89
CA TYR A 410 -4.67 -4.70 -25.27
C TYR A 410 -5.98 -4.48 -26.03
N TYR A 411 -7.05 -4.18 -25.33
CA TYR A 411 -8.33 -3.92 -25.93
C TYR A 411 -8.73 -2.49 -25.59
N HIS A 412 -8.94 -1.68 -26.61
CA HIS A 412 -9.94 -0.62 -26.55
C HIS A 412 -11.32 -1.28 -26.34
N PHE A 413 -11.51 -1.98 -25.20
CA PHE A 413 -12.83 -2.18 -24.65
C PHE A 413 -13.27 -0.77 -24.32
N PHE A 414 -13.98 -0.15 -25.26
CA PHE A 414 -14.80 1.00 -24.94
C PHE A 414 -15.48 0.67 -23.61
N LEU A 415 -15.45 1.58 -22.64
CA LEU A 415 -16.21 1.44 -21.40
C LEU A 415 -17.65 0.97 -21.66
N CYS A 416 -18.17 1.27 -22.85
CA CYS A 416 -19.48 0.88 -23.37
C CYS A 416 -19.62 -0.61 -23.79
N THR A 417 -18.56 -1.39 -24.06
CA THR A 417 -18.63 -2.87 -24.20
C THR A 417 -18.54 -3.63 -22.88
N SER A 418 -18.06 -2.99 -21.81
CA SER A 418 -18.11 -3.54 -20.43
C SER A 418 -19.51 -3.47 -19.80
N ARG A 419 -20.58 -3.31 -20.60
CA ARG A 419 -21.75 -2.50 -20.17
C ARG A 419 -23.14 -3.05 -20.39
N GLU A 420 -23.30 -4.24 -20.96
CA GLU A 420 -24.62 -4.86 -21.04
C GLU A 420 -24.60 -6.11 -20.19
N VAL A 421 -25.11 -6.06 -18.95
CA VAL A 421 -26.49 -6.52 -18.67
C VAL A 421 -27.10 -6.19 -17.32
N ALA A 422 -28.42 -6.04 -17.39
CA ALA A 422 -29.34 -6.31 -16.32
C ALA A 422 -30.49 -7.18 -16.90
N ILE A 423 -30.53 -8.50 -16.62
CA ILE A 423 -31.71 -9.31 -16.99
C ILE A 423 -32.24 -10.11 -15.79
N SER A 424 -33.39 -9.62 -15.32
CA SER A 424 -34.49 -10.30 -14.63
C SER A 424 -34.26 -10.80 -13.19
N LEU A 425 -34.94 -10.11 -12.28
CA LEU A 425 -35.17 -10.49 -10.89
C LEU A 425 -35.86 -11.86 -10.78
N ASN A 426 -35.16 -12.87 -10.24
CA ASN A 426 -35.68 -13.60 -9.07
C ASN A 426 -34.64 -14.51 -8.39
N ARG A 427 -34.54 -14.29 -7.07
CA ARG A 427 -34.08 -15.21 -5.99
C ARG A 427 -32.59 -15.17 -5.60
N LEU A 428 -32.38 -14.34 -4.57
CA LEU A 428 -31.41 -14.40 -3.48
C LEU A 428 -30.00 -13.85 -3.76
N THR A 429 -29.92 -12.52 -3.60
CA THR A 429 -28.75 -11.72 -3.25
C THR A 429 -27.68 -11.55 -4.35
N VAL A 430 -27.58 -10.32 -4.88
CA VAL A 430 -26.42 -9.79 -5.65
C VAL A 430 -26.38 -10.37 -7.09
N PHE A 431 -26.34 -9.62 -8.21
CA PHE A 431 -25.26 -8.81 -8.78
C PHE A 431 -25.81 -8.00 -9.98
N TYR A 432 -25.15 -6.88 -10.34
CA TYR A 432 -25.11 -6.38 -11.71
C TYR A 432 -23.68 -6.62 -12.21
N LEU A 433 -23.49 -7.54 -13.15
CA LEU A 433 -22.22 -7.79 -13.83
C LEU A 433 -22.55 -8.07 -15.30
N LEU A 434 -21.82 -7.41 -16.21
CA LEU A 434 -21.61 -7.74 -17.63
C LEU A 434 -22.26 -9.09 -18.02
N ASP A 435 -23.29 -9.14 -18.88
CA ASP A 435 -24.09 -10.36 -19.23
C ASP A 435 -23.26 -11.61 -19.49
N TYR A 436 -22.09 -11.33 -20.00
CA TYR A 436 -21.15 -12.24 -20.55
C TYR A 436 -19.83 -11.78 -20.00
N LEU A 437 -19.27 -12.46 -19.02
CA LEU A 437 -17.84 -12.32 -18.83
C LEU A 437 -17.03 -12.86 -20.04
N LEU A 438 -17.67 -13.37 -21.13
CA LEU A 438 -17.09 -13.46 -22.49
C LEU A 438 -17.91 -14.17 -23.61
N GLY A 439 -19.16 -14.59 -23.43
CA GLY A 439 -19.79 -15.50 -24.41
C GLY A 439 -20.51 -14.88 -25.63
N ASN A 440 -20.23 -13.62 -25.99
CA ASN A 440 -20.37 -13.14 -27.36
C ASN A 440 -19.01 -12.59 -27.82
N LEU A 441 -18.02 -13.47 -27.93
CA LEU A 441 -16.97 -13.31 -28.95
C LEU A 441 -17.43 -14.11 -30.18
N SER A 442 -18.23 -13.47 -31.02
CA SER A 442 -18.43 -13.84 -32.43
C SER A 442 -18.51 -12.58 -33.26
#